data_AF-A0A2T4CUJ2-F1
#
_entry.id   AF-A0A2T4CUJ2-F1
#
_cell.length_a   1.000
_cell.length_b   1.000
_cell.length_c   1.000
_cell.angle_alpha   90.00
_cell.angle_beta   90.00
_cell.angle_gamma   90.00
#
_symmetry.space_group_name_H-M   'P 1'
#
loop_
_entity.id
_entity.type
_entity.pdbx_description
1 polymer ?
#
loop_
_entity_poly.entity_id
_entity_poly.type
_entity_poly.pdbx_seq_one_letter_code
_entity_poly.pdbx_strand_id
1 'polypeptide(L)'
;MDNTEIKKELAKRGFDYSMLAAALQKSPSLVSKVAARKARSQVVAQAIAKAIGKPIEEVFPDIHAYHSPVVSAELKQQKQAELIALLNDRDA
;
A
#
# COMPACT_ATOMS: atom_id res chain seq x y z
N MET A 1 -12.59 6.48 2.18
CA MET A 1 -13.70 5.51 1.98
C MET A 1 -13.68 4.44 3.06
N ASP A 2 -14.81 3.95 3.53
CA ASP A 2 -14.89 2.84 4.48
C ASP A 2 -14.81 1.45 3.81
N ASN A 3 -14.77 0.36 4.60
CA ASN A 3 -14.67 -1.00 4.08
C ASN A 3 -15.87 -1.41 3.23
N THR A 4 -17.08 -0.94 3.57
CA THR A 4 -18.31 -1.27 2.84
C THR A 4 -18.31 -0.59 1.48
N GLU A 5 -17.91 0.69 1.42
CA GLU A 5 -17.74 1.43 0.18
C GLU A 5 -16.66 0.82 -0.72
N ILE A 6 -15.51 0.43 -0.15
CA ILE A 6 -14.43 -0.26 -0.87
C ILE A 6 -14.96 -1.53 -1.55
N LYS A 7 -15.69 -2.38 -0.80
CA LYS A 7 -16.28 -3.61 -1.37
C LYS A 7 -17.25 -3.29 -2.50
N LYS A 8 -18.10 -2.28 -2.33
CA LYS A 8 -19.08 -1.86 -3.33
C LYS A 8 -18.40 -1.39 -4.62
N GLU A 9 -17.37 -0.57 -4.51
CA GLU A 9 -16.64 -0.08 -5.69
C GLU A 9 -15.86 -1.17 -6.41
N LEU A 10 -15.26 -2.12 -5.67
CA LEU A 10 -14.62 -3.29 -6.27
C LEU A 10 -15.65 -4.17 -7.00
N ALA A 11 -16.79 -4.44 -6.37
CA ALA A 11 -17.85 -5.26 -6.96
C ALA A 11 -18.42 -4.65 -8.26
N LYS A 12 -18.58 -3.31 -8.31
CA LYS A 12 -18.98 -2.60 -9.55
C LYS A 12 -18.03 -2.85 -10.72
N ARG A 13 -16.78 -3.19 -10.44
CA ARG A 13 -15.73 -3.46 -11.43
C ARG A 13 -15.51 -4.97 -11.65
N GLY A 14 -16.32 -5.82 -11.02
CA GLY A 14 -16.19 -7.27 -11.12
C GLY A 14 -15.01 -7.85 -10.32
N PHE A 15 -14.53 -7.13 -9.30
CA PHE A 15 -13.44 -7.59 -8.44
C PHE A 15 -13.91 -7.88 -7.01
N ASP A 16 -13.25 -8.82 -6.35
CA ASP A 16 -13.40 -9.07 -4.92
C ASP A 16 -12.05 -9.15 -4.19
N TYR A 17 -12.08 -9.32 -2.87
CA TYR A 17 -10.86 -9.43 -2.05
C TYR A 17 -10.07 -10.72 -2.31
N SER A 18 -10.72 -11.79 -2.74
CA SER A 18 -10.06 -13.06 -3.05
C SER A 18 -9.24 -12.93 -4.33
N MET A 19 -9.76 -12.25 -5.35
CA MET A 19 -9.06 -11.94 -6.60
C MET A 19 -7.83 -11.05 -6.33
N LEU A 20 -8.00 -9.99 -5.52
CA LEU A 20 -6.87 -9.15 -5.12
C LEU A 20 -5.81 -9.94 -4.34
N ALA A 21 -6.23 -10.79 -3.40
CA ALA A 21 -5.32 -11.60 -2.61
C ALA A 21 -4.52 -12.58 -3.48
N ALA A 22 -5.19 -13.26 -4.42
CA ALA A 22 -4.55 -14.16 -5.37
C ALA A 22 -3.54 -13.43 -6.26
N ALA A 23 -3.92 -12.28 -6.83
CA ALA A 23 -3.04 -11.46 -7.67
C ALA A 23 -1.79 -10.95 -6.92
N LEU A 24 -1.92 -10.70 -5.61
CA LEU A 24 -0.82 -10.21 -4.76
C LEU A 24 -0.02 -11.32 -4.08
N GLN A 25 -0.40 -12.59 -4.25
CA GLN A 25 0.12 -13.73 -3.47
C GLN A 25 0.07 -13.46 -1.95
N LYS A 26 -1.05 -12.91 -1.48
CA LYS A 26 -1.34 -12.62 -0.06
C LYS A 26 -2.59 -13.34 0.38
N SER A 27 -2.86 -13.34 1.69
CA SER A 27 -4.10 -13.91 2.22
C SER A 27 -5.29 -12.96 2.03
N PRO A 28 -6.50 -13.46 1.71
CA PRO A 28 -7.72 -12.66 1.70
C PRO A 28 -7.98 -11.95 3.04
N SER A 29 -7.56 -12.56 4.14
CA SER A 29 -7.62 -11.97 5.48
C SER A 29 -6.80 -10.68 5.58
N LEU A 30 -5.60 -10.63 4.99
CA LEU A 30 -4.80 -9.40 4.98
C LEU A 30 -5.51 -8.29 4.19
N VAL A 31 -6.05 -8.60 3.01
CA VAL A 31 -6.80 -7.63 2.18
C VAL A 31 -7.99 -7.06 2.95
N SER A 32 -8.79 -7.94 3.56
CA SER A 32 -9.93 -7.55 4.39
C SER A 32 -9.53 -6.66 5.57
N LYS A 33 -8.45 -7.03 6.29
CA LYS A 33 -7.95 -6.23 7.42
C LYS A 33 -7.42 -4.87 6.98
N VAL A 34 -6.75 -4.77 5.84
CA VAL A 34 -6.25 -3.49 5.31
C VAL A 34 -7.42 -2.58 4.90
N ALA A 35 -8.40 -3.10 4.16
CA ALA A 35 -9.60 -2.33 3.83
C ALA A 35 -10.37 -1.86 5.07
N ALA A 36 -10.40 -2.68 6.13
CA ALA A 36 -10.98 -2.35 7.42
C ALA A 36 -10.06 -1.55 8.36
N ARG A 37 -8.89 -1.10 7.91
CA ARG A 37 -7.90 -0.33 8.69
C ARG A 37 -7.35 -1.04 9.93
N LYS A 38 -7.51 -2.37 10.01
CA LYS A 38 -7.03 -3.23 11.11
C LYS A 38 -5.62 -3.77 10.90
N ALA A 39 -5.08 -3.63 9.69
CA ALA A 39 -3.70 -3.99 9.38
C ALA A 39 -3.09 -2.93 8.46
N ARG A 40 -1.76 -2.79 8.52
CA ARG A 40 -1.02 -1.87 7.66
C ARG A 40 -0.28 -2.66 6.57
N SER A 41 -0.68 -2.46 5.31
CA SER A 41 0.11 -2.90 4.15
C SER A 41 -0.11 -1.93 3.00
N GLN A 42 0.92 -1.14 2.69
CA GLN A 42 0.85 -0.16 1.61
C GLN A 42 0.67 -0.82 0.24
N VAL A 43 1.30 -1.98 0.01
CA VAL A 43 1.16 -2.76 -1.23
C VAL A 43 -0.29 -3.15 -1.46
N VAL A 44 -0.96 -3.67 -0.44
CA VAL A 44 -2.37 -4.06 -0.51
C VAL A 44 -3.27 -2.84 -0.68
N ALA A 45 -3.02 -1.76 0.06
CA ALA A 45 -3.79 -0.52 -0.04
C ALA A 45 -3.70 0.10 -1.44
N GLN A 46 -2.50 0.14 -2.02
CA GLN A 46 -2.24 0.57 -3.41
C GLN A 46 -2.98 -0.32 -4.41
N ALA A 47 -2.98 -1.64 -4.22
CA ALA A 47 -3.70 -2.55 -5.11
C ALA A 47 -5.22 -2.33 -5.04
N ILE A 48 -5.78 -2.12 -3.84
CA ILE A 48 -7.20 -1.77 -3.67
C ILE A 48 -7.52 -0.45 -4.39
N ALA A 49 -6.69 0.59 -4.19
CA ALA A 49 -6.89 1.89 -4.82
C ALA A 49 -6.83 1.81 -6.35
N LYS A 50 -5.85 1.08 -6.89
CA LYS A 50 -5.74 0.81 -8.34
C LYS A 50 -6.94 0.04 -8.88
N ALA A 51 -7.40 -0.99 -8.18
CA ALA A 51 -8.56 -1.77 -8.60
C ALA A 51 -9.85 -0.94 -8.58
N ILE A 52 -10.01 -0.04 -7.59
CA ILE A 52 -11.11 0.93 -7.51
C ILE A 52 -10.93 2.08 -8.52
N GLY A 53 -9.73 2.27 -9.08
CA GLY A 53 -9.41 3.35 -10.01
C GLY A 53 -9.47 4.73 -9.37
N LYS A 54 -9.10 4.85 -8.09
CA LYS A 54 -9.04 6.11 -7.35
C LYS A 54 -7.66 6.32 -6.73
N PRO A 55 -7.27 7.58 -6.46
CA PRO A 55 -6.07 7.89 -5.67
C PRO A 55 -6.11 7.23 -4.29
N ILE A 56 -4.95 6.86 -3.76
CA ILE A 56 -4.86 6.20 -2.45
C ILE A 56 -5.30 7.13 -1.31
N GLU A 57 -5.16 8.42 -1.52
CA GLU A 57 -5.59 9.51 -0.65
C GLU A 57 -7.12 9.55 -0.51
N GLU A 58 -7.86 9.22 -1.57
CA GLU A 58 -9.33 9.16 -1.51
C GLU A 58 -9.83 7.87 -0.84
N VAL A 59 -9.15 6.76 -1.11
CA VAL A 59 -9.53 5.45 -0.56
C VAL A 59 -9.16 5.36 0.92
N PHE A 60 -7.94 5.77 1.27
CA PHE A 60 -7.34 5.74 2.60
C PHE A 60 -6.83 7.13 3.04
N PRO A 61 -7.72 8.11 3.26
CA PRO A 61 -7.34 9.48 3.65
C PRO A 61 -6.71 9.54 5.05
N ASP A 62 -7.10 8.62 5.93
CA ASP A 62 -6.72 8.55 7.34
C ASP A 62 -5.36 7.88 7.59
N ILE A 63 -4.70 7.39 6.52
CA ILE A 63 -3.44 6.64 6.63
C ILE A 63 -2.35 7.38 5.85
N HIS A 64 -1.81 8.44 6.45
CA HIS A 64 -0.77 9.28 5.82
C HIS A 64 0.46 8.48 5.35
N ALA A 65 0.80 7.39 6.05
CA ALA A 65 1.91 6.50 5.65
C ALA A 65 1.72 5.89 4.24
N TYR A 66 0.51 5.90 3.69
CA TYR A 66 0.23 5.39 2.33
C TYR A 66 0.39 6.44 1.23
N HIS A 67 0.36 7.72 1.59
CA HIS A 67 0.44 8.85 0.65
C HIS A 67 1.88 9.07 0.18
N SER A 68 2.87 8.56 0.92
CA SER A 68 4.25 8.52 0.46
C SER A 68 4.42 7.51 -0.68
N PRO A 69 5.22 7.79 -1.71
CA PRO A 69 5.48 6.83 -2.77
C PRO A 69 6.14 5.56 -2.22
N VAL A 70 5.79 4.40 -2.80
CA VAL A 70 6.49 3.14 -2.50
C VAL A 70 7.90 3.27 -3.07
N VAL A 71 8.89 3.38 -2.18
CA VAL A 71 10.30 3.40 -2.55
C VAL A 71 10.67 2.03 -3.13
N SER A 72 11.20 1.99 -4.35
CA SER A 72 11.67 0.73 -4.95
C SER A 72 12.80 0.12 -4.12
N ALA A 73 12.99 -1.19 -4.22
CA ALA A 73 14.09 -1.86 -3.52
C ALA A 73 15.46 -1.28 -3.92
N GLU A 74 15.65 -0.95 -5.21
CA GLU A 74 16.88 -0.32 -5.69
C GLU A 74 17.07 1.08 -5.10
N LEU A 75 16.03 1.92 -5.10
CA LEU A 75 16.12 3.27 -4.53
C LEU A 75 16.37 3.19 -3.02
N LYS A 76 15.79 2.21 -2.33
CA LYS A 76 16.05 1.96 -0.91
C LYS A 76 17.51 1.58 -0.68
N GLN A 77 18.09 0.70 -1.50
CA GLN A 77 19.50 0.32 -1.41
C GLN A 77 20.42 1.51 -1.69
N GLN A 78 20.13 2.31 -2.72
CA GLN A 78 20.88 3.53 -3.03
C GLN A 78 20.84 4.52 -1.86
N LYS A 79 19.65 4.80 -1.32
CA LYS A 79 19.50 5.70 -0.17
C LYS A 79 20.15 5.15 1.10
N GLN A 80 20.18 3.84 1.28
CA GLN A 80 20.90 3.21 2.38
C GLN A 80 22.41 3.39 2.25
N ALA A 81 22.97 3.22 1.05
CA ALA A 81 24.40 3.46 0.79
C ALA A 81 24.79 4.93 0.99
N GLU A 82 23.98 5.87 0.48
CA GLU A 82 24.14 7.31 0.69
C GLU A 82 24.13 7.66 2.19
N LEU A 83 23.21 7.07 2.96
CA LEU A 83 23.14 7.27 4.40
C LEU A 83 24.39 6.74 5.12
N ILE A 84 24.91 5.57 4.75
CA ILE A 84 26.14 5.02 5.34
C ILE A 84 27.33 5.95 5.07
N ALA A 85 27.47 6.48 3.85
CA ALA A 85 28.53 7.42 3.52
C ALA A 85 28.44 8.72 4.35
N LEU A 86 27.24 9.32 4.45
CA LEU A 86 27.00 10.53 5.25
C LEU A 86 27.30 10.35 6.75
N LEU A 87 27.05 9.15 7.29
CA LEU A 87 27.29 8.85 8.69
C LEU A 87 28.77 8.58 8.99
N ASN A 88 29.52 8.04 8.02
CA ASN A 88 30.96 7.78 8.17
C ASN A 88 31.84 9.02 7.92
N ASP A 89 31.37 10.00 7.15
CA ASP A 89 32.09 11.26 6.88
C ASP A 89 32.10 12.25 8.08
N ARG A 90 31.48 11.89 9.22
CA ARG A 90 31.44 12.75 10.41
C ARG A 90 32.67 12.67 11.33
N ASP A 91 33.67 11.86 10.98
CA ASP A 91 34.88 11.63 11.79
C ASP A 91 36.20 12.07 11.12
N ALA A 92 36.18 13.07 10.22
CA ALA A 92 37.40 13.65 9.63
C ALA A 92 37.61 15.13 10.00
#